data_AF-A0A5M4BAM3-F1
#
_entry.id   AF-A0A5M4BAM3-F1
#
_cell.length_a   1.000
_cell.length_b   1.000
_cell.length_c   1.000
_cell.angle_alpha   90.00
_cell.angle_beta   90.00
_cell.angle_gamma   90.00
#
_symmetry.space_group_name_H-M   'P 1'
#
loop_
_entity.id
_entity.type
_entity.pdbx_description
1 polymer ?
#
loop_
_entity_poly.entity_id
_entity_poly.type
_entity_poly.pdbx_seq_one_letter_code
_entity_poly.pdbx_strand_id
1 'polypeptide(L)'
;MEKGFTKHNSKGFIEHQLTQADTEEMQKHKRLKSLCISHLKAENLDFVLLLPNLEYVEFHGCAINDYSALRKVSKLKNLYFNTVRKDNNNFNFLCEGFENLEWLEFAYCPKFEVFPDLSTCKNLQMLEIRRCKNLNDFHNIKTIPNLEGITFLVYTKHQPSDLEFIAQMPHLKIISCWFNTQKQKKEFDELCKKYGKSEEYILINDKNSPKFMKRKDYIPK
;
A
#
# COMPACT_ATOMS: atom_id res chain seq x y z
N MET A 1 25.65 -0.11 14.35
CA MET A 1 25.51 -1.53 13.94
C MET A 1 25.00 -1.52 12.52
N GLU A 2 25.87 -1.82 11.56
CA GLU A 2 25.45 -2.15 10.20
C GLU A 2 24.61 -3.42 10.32
N LYS A 3 23.33 -3.32 10.00
CA LYS A 3 22.49 -4.50 9.92
C LYS A 3 22.10 -4.63 8.47
N GLY A 4 22.44 -5.76 7.86
CA GLY A 4 22.11 -6.13 6.48
C GLY A 4 20.88 -7.03 6.44
N PHE A 5 21.00 -8.21 5.83
CA PHE A 5 19.91 -9.18 5.72
C PHE A 5 19.87 -10.14 6.90
N THR A 6 18.68 -10.32 7.48
CA THR A 6 18.40 -11.37 8.44
C THR A 6 17.07 -12.05 8.12
N LYS A 7 16.87 -13.26 8.63
CA LYS A 7 15.63 -14.02 8.44
C LYS A 7 15.14 -14.57 9.76
N HIS A 8 13.84 -14.47 9.97
CA HIS A 8 13.13 -15.13 11.06
C HIS A 8 11.87 -15.83 10.50
N ASN A 9 11.81 -17.15 10.61
CA ASN A 9 10.75 -17.98 10.02
C ASN A 9 10.57 -17.74 8.50
N SER A 10 9.37 -17.37 8.07
CA SER A 10 8.98 -17.08 6.69
C SER A 10 9.26 -15.62 6.26
N LYS A 11 9.81 -14.79 7.17
CA LYS A 11 10.01 -13.35 6.99
C LYS A 11 11.48 -12.95 6.99
N GLY A 12 11.87 -12.19 5.98
CA GLY A 12 13.20 -11.58 5.85
C GLY A 12 13.15 -10.13 6.27
N PHE A 13 14.28 -9.64 6.75
CA PHE A 13 14.47 -8.28 7.19
C PHE A 13 15.75 -7.75 6.56
N ILE A 14 15.65 -6.58 5.95
CA ILE A 14 16.79 -5.80 5.49
C ILE A 14 16.77 -4.52 6.31
N GLU A 15 17.85 -4.25 7.02
CA GLU A 15 18.07 -2.95 7.63
C GLU A 15 19.16 -2.22 6.81
N HIS A 16 19.16 -0.89 6.80
CA HIS A 16 20.25 -0.03 6.30
C HIS A 16 20.89 -0.36 4.93
N GLN A 17 21.87 -1.25 4.84
CA GLN A 17 22.63 -1.53 3.62
C GLN A 17 22.76 -3.03 3.38
N LEU A 18 22.83 -3.42 2.12
CA LEU A 18 23.14 -4.80 1.72
C LEU A 18 24.60 -4.89 1.31
N THR A 19 25.29 -5.87 1.85
CA THR A 19 26.60 -6.33 1.40
C THR A 19 26.45 -7.45 0.37
N GLN A 20 27.55 -7.81 -0.29
CA GLN A 20 27.57 -9.00 -1.14
C GLN A 20 27.19 -10.26 -0.35
N ALA A 21 27.73 -10.42 0.87
CA ALA A 21 27.43 -11.56 1.73
C ALA A 21 25.93 -11.66 2.09
N ASP A 22 25.25 -10.51 2.27
CA ASP A 22 23.81 -10.49 2.48
C ASP A 22 23.05 -11.04 1.27
N THR A 23 23.43 -10.61 0.06
CA THR A 23 22.79 -11.11 -1.17
C THR A 23 23.05 -12.60 -1.41
N GLU A 24 24.25 -13.09 -1.09
CA GLU A 24 24.59 -14.52 -1.13
C GLU A 24 23.77 -15.33 -0.11
N GLU A 25 23.55 -14.78 1.08
CA GLU A 25 22.68 -15.40 2.09
C GLU A 25 21.22 -15.42 1.64
N MET A 26 20.70 -14.33 1.07
CA MET A 26 19.33 -14.26 0.54
C MET A 26 19.03 -15.36 -0.48
N GLN A 27 19.99 -15.69 -1.35
CA GLN A 27 19.84 -16.74 -2.36
C GLN A 27 19.57 -18.13 -1.78
N LYS A 28 19.95 -18.37 -0.51
CA LYS A 28 19.68 -19.63 0.20
C LYS A 28 18.22 -19.74 0.67
N HIS A 29 17.48 -18.62 0.70
CA HIS A 29 16.11 -18.54 1.26
C HIS A 29 15.03 -18.35 0.19
N LYS A 30 15.08 -19.12 -0.91
CA LYS A 30 14.14 -19.00 -2.06
C LYS A 30 12.66 -19.19 -1.71
N ARG A 31 12.34 -19.77 -0.54
CA ARG A 31 10.97 -19.98 -0.04
C ARG A 31 10.42 -18.80 0.75
N LEU A 32 11.21 -17.73 0.93
CA LEU A 32 10.78 -16.54 1.66
C LEU A 32 9.56 -15.90 0.98
N LYS A 33 8.55 -15.57 1.78
CA LYS A 33 7.29 -14.99 1.30
C LYS A 33 7.10 -13.53 1.68
N SER A 34 7.73 -13.11 2.78
CA SER A 34 7.59 -11.76 3.31
C SER A 34 8.96 -11.11 3.48
N LEU A 35 9.09 -9.85 3.04
CA LEU A 35 10.32 -9.07 3.21
C LEU A 35 9.98 -7.70 3.81
N CYS A 36 10.64 -7.37 4.92
CA CYS A 36 10.58 -6.06 5.55
C CYS A 36 11.89 -5.32 5.29
N ILE A 37 11.82 -4.15 4.68
CA ILE A 37 12.98 -3.37 4.25
C ILE A 37 12.93 -2.04 5.00
N SER A 38 13.92 -1.79 5.85
CA SER A 38 13.97 -0.64 6.74
C SER A 38 15.24 0.18 6.49
N HIS A 39 15.08 1.48 6.29
CA HIS A 39 16.17 2.45 6.14
C HIS A 39 17.15 2.15 5.00
N LEU A 40 16.72 1.36 3.99
CA LEU A 40 17.54 1.03 2.83
C LEU A 40 17.71 2.24 1.92
N LYS A 41 18.96 2.52 1.56
CA LYS A 41 19.32 3.41 0.46
C LYS A 41 19.85 2.57 -0.69
N ALA A 42 19.18 2.57 -1.84
CA ALA A 42 19.57 1.75 -2.99
C ALA A 42 19.19 2.41 -4.32
N GLU A 43 20.01 2.19 -5.35
CA GLU A 43 19.67 2.60 -6.71
C GLU A 43 18.49 1.79 -7.26
N ASN A 44 18.50 0.47 -7.04
CA ASN A 44 17.42 -0.41 -7.47
C ASN A 44 17.15 -1.52 -6.46
N LEU A 45 16.17 -2.37 -6.77
CA LEU A 45 15.76 -3.51 -5.96
C LEU A 45 16.06 -4.87 -6.62
N ASP A 46 17.06 -4.99 -7.49
CA ASP A 46 17.30 -6.24 -8.24
C ASP A 46 17.52 -7.47 -7.32
N PHE A 47 17.98 -7.27 -6.08
CA PHE A 47 18.10 -8.35 -5.09
C PHE A 47 16.78 -9.06 -4.79
N VAL A 48 15.61 -8.43 -5.01
CA VAL A 48 14.31 -9.09 -4.79
C VAL A 48 14.08 -10.25 -5.76
N LEU A 49 14.77 -10.25 -6.90
CA LEU A 49 14.70 -11.33 -7.89
C LEU A 49 15.34 -12.63 -7.38
N LEU A 50 16.18 -12.55 -6.36
CA LEU A 50 16.76 -13.71 -5.67
C LEU A 50 15.72 -14.47 -4.83
N LEU A 51 14.56 -13.85 -4.58
CA LEU A 51 13.49 -14.35 -3.73
C LEU A 51 12.19 -14.53 -4.54
N PRO A 52 12.13 -15.54 -5.44
CA PRO A 52 11.05 -15.67 -6.43
C PRO A 52 9.67 -16.02 -5.85
N ASN A 53 9.59 -16.34 -4.55
CA ASN A 53 8.34 -16.66 -3.86
C ASN A 53 7.85 -15.53 -2.94
N LEU A 54 8.40 -14.32 -3.06
CA LEU A 54 7.88 -13.17 -2.32
C LEU A 54 6.44 -12.88 -2.73
N GLU A 55 5.59 -12.77 -1.72
CA GLU A 55 4.16 -12.45 -1.82
C GLU A 55 3.87 -11.10 -1.15
N TYR A 56 4.71 -10.66 -0.21
CA TYR A 56 4.54 -9.44 0.56
C TYR A 56 5.87 -8.70 0.73
N VAL A 57 5.89 -7.39 0.41
CA VAL A 57 7.04 -6.53 0.68
C VAL A 57 6.58 -5.26 1.38
N GLU A 58 7.24 -4.91 2.50
CA GLU A 58 7.04 -3.65 3.19
C GLU A 58 8.31 -2.82 3.28
N PHE A 59 8.17 -1.52 3.07
CA PHE A 59 9.25 -0.53 3.11
C PHE A 59 9.02 0.42 4.28
N HIS A 60 10.08 0.69 5.04
CA HIS A 60 10.07 1.61 6.18
C HIS A 60 11.24 2.59 6.06
N GLY A 61 10.99 3.88 5.84
CA GLY A 61 12.06 4.87 5.86
C GLY A 61 13.11 4.69 4.75
N CYS A 62 12.74 4.06 3.62
CA CYS A 62 13.66 3.76 2.52
C CYS A 62 13.81 4.94 1.55
N ALA A 63 14.97 5.01 0.90
CA ALA A 63 15.26 5.90 -0.21
C ALA A 63 15.78 5.07 -1.40
N ILE A 64 14.86 4.65 -2.25
CA ILE A 64 15.12 3.78 -3.42
C ILE A 64 14.83 4.59 -4.69
N ASN A 65 15.69 4.47 -5.71
CA ASN A 65 15.51 5.19 -6.98
C ASN A 65 14.60 4.43 -7.94
N ASP A 66 14.80 3.12 -8.05
CA ASP A 66 14.03 2.25 -8.93
C ASP A 66 13.41 1.05 -8.18
N TYR A 67 12.07 1.05 -8.11
CA TYR A 67 11.28 -0.07 -7.56
C TYR A 67 10.88 -1.10 -8.62
N SER A 68 11.23 -0.87 -9.89
CA SER A 68 10.67 -1.59 -11.03
C SER A 68 10.95 -3.09 -10.98
N ALA A 69 12.03 -3.54 -10.32
CA ALA A 69 12.32 -4.97 -10.13
C ALA A 69 11.16 -5.73 -9.45
N LEU A 70 10.35 -5.07 -8.61
CA LEU A 70 9.20 -5.69 -7.95
C LEU A 70 8.16 -6.23 -8.94
N ARG A 71 7.99 -5.61 -10.12
CA ARG A 71 7.04 -6.07 -11.14
C ARG A 71 7.40 -7.45 -11.72
N LYS A 72 8.67 -7.84 -11.61
CA LYS A 72 9.17 -9.14 -12.08
C LYS A 72 8.95 -10.26 -11.05
N VAL A 73 8.54 -9.93 -9.83
CA VAL A 73 8.24 -10.89 -8.77
C VAL A 73 6.81 -11.39 -8.97
N SER A 74 6.66 -12.44 -9.78
CA SER A 74 5.35 -12.94 -10.22
C SER A 74 4.36 -13.30 -9.11
N LYS A 75 4.81 -13.65 -7.90
CA LYS A 75 3.94 -14.00 -6.77
C LYS A 75 3.59 -12.83 -5.85
N LEU A 76 4.09 -11.64 -6.14
CA LEU A 76 3.90 -10.46 -5.29
C LEU A 76 2.44 -10.03 -5.32
N LYS A 77 1.80 -10.09 -4.15
CA LYS A 77 0.39 -9.76 -3.95
C LYS A 77 0.20 -8.49 -3.14
N ASN A 78 1.16 -8.15 -2.27
CA ASN A 78 0.97 -7.11 -1.28
C ASN A 78 2.17 -6.18 -1.21
N LEU A 79 1.91 -4.88 -1.29
CA LEU A 79 2.91 -3.83 -1.15
C LEU A 79 2.51 -2.84 -0.07
N TYR A 80 3.47 -2.55 0.82
CA TYR A 80 3.30 -1.53 1.85
C TYR A 80 4.46 -0.55 1.84
N PHE A 81 4.15 0.73 1.61
CA PHE A 81 5.10 1.83 1.65
C PHE A 81 4.87 2.67 2.91
N ASN A 82 5.80 2.60 3.86
CA ASN A 82 5.79 3.41 5.07
C ASN A 82 6.96 4.39 5.09
N THR A 83 6.68 5.68 5.28
CA THR A 83 7.73 6.68 5.48
C THR A 83 8.71 6.72 4.31
N VAL A 84 8.21 6.69 3.07
CA VAL A 84 9.06 6.88 1.88
C VAL A 84 9.25 8.38 1.68
N ARG A 85 10.47 8.87 1.97
CA ARG A 85 10.78 10.30 2.14
C ARG A 85 11.46 10.95 0.94
N LYS A 86 11.77 10.20 -0.11
CA LYS A 86 12.51 10.72 -1.26
C LYS A 86 11.69 11.78 -2.01
N ASP A 87 12.37 12.84 -2.45
CA ASP A 87 11.74 14.08 -2.92
C ASP A 87 10.88 13.96 -4.19
N ASN A 88 10.97 12.87 -4.96
CA ASN A 88 10.26 12.69 -6.24
C ASN A 88 9.47 11.36 -6.32
N ASN A 89 9.00 10.80 -5.19
CA ASN A 89 8.31 9.52 -5.25
C ASN A 89 6.85 9.66 -5.67
N ASN A 90 6.59 9.52 -6.98
CA ASN A 90 5.25 9.51 -7.57
C ASN A 90 4.65 8.09 -7.72
N PHE A 91 5.40 7.05 -7.34
CA PHE A 91 4.98 5.65 -7.46
C PHE A 91 4.55 5.21 -8.87
N ASN A 92 4.96 5.93 -9.93
CA ASN A 92 4.57 5.61 -11.32
C ASN A 92 5.05 4.23 -11.80
N PHE A 93 6.03 3.61 -11.13
CA PHE A 93 6.41 2.23 -11.43
C PHE A 93 5.25 1.25 -11.24
N LEU A 94 4.21 1.61 -10.47
CA LEU A 94 3.00 0.81 -10.27
C LEU A 94 2.05 0.85 -11.47
N CYS A 95 2.22 1.78 -12.43
CA CYS A 95 1.31 1.92 -13.56
C CYS A 95 1.31 0.71 -14.51
N GLU A 96 2.36 -0.13 -14.48
CA GLU A 96 2.54 -1.25 -15.38
C GLU A 96 3.06 -2.51 -14.65
N GLY A 97 2.54 -3.68 -15.02
CA GLY A 97 3.17 -4.96 -14.68
C GLY A 97 2.87 -5.51 -13.27
N PHE A 98 1.88 -4.98 -12.56
CA PHE A 98 1.45 -5.47 -11.24
C PHE A 98 0.12 -6.24 -11.31
N GLU A 99 0.04 -7.21 -12.22
CA GLU A 99 -1.21 -7.95 -12.47
C GLU A 99 -1.67 -8.79 -11.27
N ASN A 100 -0.77 -9.25 -10.40
CA ASN A 100 -1.09 -10.08 -9.23
C ASN A 100 -1.23 -9.30 -7.92
N LEU A 101 -1.08 -7.98 -7.96
CA LEU A 101 -1.19 -7.15 -6.77
C LEU A 101 -2.65 -7.13 -6.29
N GLU A 102 -2.89 -7.52 -5.05
CA GLU A 102 -4.20 -7.63 -4.39
C GLU A 102 -4.41 -6.53 -3.33
N TRP A 103 -3.33 -6.11 -2.66
CA TRP A 103 -3.34 -5.08 -1.61
C TRP A 103 -2.22 -4.06 -1.79
N LEU A 104 -2.58 -2.78 -1.72
CA LEU A 104 -1.63 -1.68 -1.78
C LEU A 104 -1.86 -0.70 -0.62
N GLU A 105 -0.80 -0.42 0.12
CA GLU A 105 -0.85 0.47 1.27
C GLU A 105 0.23 1.56 1.21
N PHE A 106 -0.17 2.81 1.41
CA PHE A 106 0.71 3.95 1.58
C PHE A 106 0.49 4.57 2.96
N ALA A 107 1.54 4.62 3.78
CA ALA A 107 1.52 5.29 5.07
C ALA A 107 2.65 6.31 5.18
N TYR A 108 2.35 7.49 5.69
CA TYR A 108 3.34 8.54 5.97
C TYR A 108 4.28 8.83 4.79
N CYS A 109 3.74 8.98 3.57
CA CYS A 109 4.53 9.38 2.41
C CYS A 109 4.37 10.89 2.19
N PRO A 110 5.23 11.76 2.77
CA PRO A 110 5.03 13.21 2.76
C PRO A 110 5.29 13.86 1.39
N LYS A 111 5.89 13.14 0.44
CA LYS A 111 6.21 13.63 -0.91
C LYS A 111 5.30 13.02 -1.98
N PHE A 112 4.32 12.22 -1.56
CA PHE A 112 3.34 11.63 -2.46
C PHE A 112 2.27 12.66 -2.77
N GLU A 113 2.28 13.22 -3.98
CA GLU A 113 1.42 14.35 -4.38
C GLU A 113 0.33 13.98 -5.39
N VAL A 114 0.64 13.05 -6.29
CA VAL A 114 -0.24 12.60 -7.37
C VAL A 114 -0.30 11.08 -7.33
N PHE A 115 -1.51 10.53 -7.24
CA PHE A 115 -1.76 9.09 -7.27
C PHE A 115 -1.58 8.56 -8.71
N PRO A 116 -0.80 7.49 -8.91
CA PRO A 116 -0.58 6.92 -10.24
C PRO A 116 -1.86 6.33 -10.85
N ASP A 117 -1.91 6.21 -12.18
CA ASP A 117 -2.94 5.44 -12.87
C ASP A 117 -2.67 3.94 -12.68
N LEU A 118 -3.59 3.25 -12.00
CA LEU A 118 -3.47 1.83 -11.68
C LEU A 118 -4.50 0.98 -12.45
N SER A 119 -4.93 1.43 -13.62
CA SER A 119 -5.87 0.71 -14.50
C SER A 119 -5.38 -0.68 -14.92
N THR A 120 -4.07 -0.93 -14.92
CA THR A 120 -3.47 -2.23 -15.21
C THR A 120 -3.50 -3.21 -14.03
N CYS A 121 -3.73 -2.73 -12.80
CA CYS A 121 -3.73 -3.53 -11.57
C CYS A 121 -5.06 -4.31 -11.42
N LYS A 122 -5.28 -5.30 -12.29
CA LYS A 122 -6.55 -6.01 -12.42
C LYS A 122 -6.96 -6.82 -11.20
N ASN A 123 -6.03 -7.24 -10.35
CA ASN A 123 -6.34 -7.99 -9.13
C ASN A 123 -6.37 -7.12 -7.87
N LEU A 124 -6.15 -5.80 -7.98
CA LEU A 124 -6.08 -4.93 -6.81
C LEU A 124 -7.48 -4.74 -6.22
N GLN A 125 -7.67 -5.27 -5.03
CA GLN A 125 -8.96 -5.29 -4.33
C GLN A 125 -9.01 -4.32 -3.15
N MET A 126 -7.87 -4.04 -2.52
CA MET A 126 -7.79 -3.13 -1.38
C MET A 126 -6.73 -2.05 -1.57
N LEU A 127 -7.14 -0.80 -1.32
CA LEU A 127 -6.25 0.35 -1.27
C LEU A 127 -6.35 1.04 0.09
N GLU A 128 -5.21 1.24 0.74
CA GLU A 128 -5.15 1.98 1.99
C GLU A 128 -4.17 3.15 1.89
N ILE A 129 -4.65 4.36 2.19
CA ILE A 129 -3.85 5.59 2.18
C ILE A 129 -3.95 6.25 3.55
N ARG A 130 -2.82 6.38 4.24
CA ARG A 130 -2.72 6.93 5.59
C ARG A 130 -1.68 8.03 5.67
N ARG A 131 -2.07 9.18 6.24
CA ARG A 131 -1.10 10.25 6.60
C ARG A 131 -0.20 10.69 5.43
N CYS A 132 -0.68 10.59 4.19
CA CYS A 132 -0.02 11.13 2.99
C CYS A 132 -0.48 12.58 2.78
N LYS A 133 0.03 13.49 3.63
CA LYS A 133 -0.51 14.86 3.81
C LYS A 133 -0.49 15.75 2.56
N ASN A 134 0.35 15.43 1.58
CA ASN A 134 0.54 16.24 0.37
C ASN A 134 -0.13 15.63 -0.87
N LEU A 135 -0.79 14.47 -0.74
CA LEU A 135 -1.47 13.80 -1.86
C LEU A 135 -2.70 14.62 -2.26
N ASN A 136 -2.66 15.36 -3.36
CA ASN A 136 -3.76 16.26 -3.76
C ASN A 136 -4.54 15.74 -4.96
N ASP A 137 -3.87 15.08 -5.89
CA ASP A 137 -4.52 14.47 -7.04
C ASP A 137 -4.59 12.96 -6.84
N PHE A 138 -5.80 12.46 -6.63
CA PHE A 138 -6.05 11.04 -6.40
C PHE A 138 -7.31 10.55 -7.10
N HIS A 139 -7.82 11.29 -8.09
CA HIS A 139 -9.01 10.89 -8.85
C HIS A 139 -8.77 9.64 -9.70
N ASN A 140 -7.51 9.35 -10.03
CA ASN A 140 -7.12 8.14 -10.75
C ASN A 140 -7.43 6.84 -9.99
N ILE A 141 -7.74 6.90 -8.68
CA ILE A 141 -8.24 5.73 -7.93
C ILE A 141 -9.46 5.10 -8.62
N LYS A 142 -10.33 5.90 -9.27
CA LYS A 142 -11.51 5.41 -9.99
C LYS A 142 -11.19 4.51 -11.18
N THR A 143 -9.93 4.50 -11.64
CA THR A 143 -9.47 3.69 -12.78
C THR A 143 -9.15 2.25 -12.40
N ILE A 144 -9.02 1.95 -11.10
CA ILE A 144 -8.71 0.60 -10.61
C ILE A 144 -9.93 -0.30 -10.85
N PRO A 145 -9.84 -1.33 -11.70
CA PRO A 145 -11.01 -2.01 -12.25
C PRO A 145 -11.77 -2.86 -11.22
N ASN A 146 -11.06 -3.51 -10.30
CA ASN A 146 -11.65 -4.48 -9.35
C ASN A 146 -11.45 -4.06 -7.89
N LEU A 147 -11.32 -2.75 -7.64
CA LEU A 147 -11.20 -2.24 -6.29
C LEU A 147 -12.50 -2.49 -5.53
N GLU A 148 -12.42 -3.25 -4.44
CA GLU A 148 -13.57 -3.59 -3.59
C GLU A 148 -13.56 -2.77 -2.29
N GLY A 149 -12.38 -2.37 -1.83
CA GLY A 149 -12.21 -1.66 -0.57
C GLY A 149 -11.23 -0.52 -0.66
N ILE A 150 -11.59 0.59 -0.02
CA ILE A 150 -10.71 1.73 0.18
C ILE A 150 -10.79 2.23 1.61
N THR A 151 -9.61 2.43 2.20
CA THR A 151 -9.47 3.16 3.45
C THR A 151 -8.60 4.39 3.25
N PHE A 152 -9.14 5.54 3.63
CA PHE A 152 -8.49 6.82 3.55
C PHE A 152 -8.41 7.44 4.96
N LEU A 153 -7.26 7.31 5.62
CA LEU A 153 -7.03 7.93 6.93
C LEU A 153 -6.50 9.36 6.73
N VAL A 154 -7.42 10.33 6.73
CA VAL A 154 -7.14 11.74 6.49
C VAL A 154 -6.56 12.36 7.78
N TYR A 155 -5.24 12.52 7.80
CA TYR A 155 -4.58 13.60 8.57
C TYR A 155 -4.11 14.68 7.59
N THR A 156 -4.95 14.98 6.60
CA THR A 156 -4.66 15.90 5.51
C THR A 156 -5.70 17.02 5.50
N LYS A 157 -5.54 17.95 4.55
CA LYS A 157 -6.44 19.08 4.32
C LYS A 157 -7.73 18.73 3.57
N HIS A 158 -7.92 17.48 3.15
CA HIS A 158 -9.07 17.08 2.31
C HIS A 158 -10.39 17.19 3.06
N GLN A 159 -11.40 17.69 2.36
CA GLN A 159 -12.78 17.77 2.80
C GLN A 159 -13.56 16.54 2.33
N PRO A 160 -14.70 16.22 2.96
CA PRO A 160 -15.60 15.17 2.50
C PRO A 160 -15.94 15.24 1.00
N SER A 161 -16.13 16.45 0.47
CA SER A 161 -16.38 16.68 -0.97
C SER A 161 -15.27 16.17 -1.88
N ASP A 162 -14.01 16.23 -1.46
CA ASP A 162 -12.87 15.76 -2.25
C ASP A 162 -12.90 14.23 -2.43
N LEU A 163 -13.64 13.53 -1.57
CA LEU A 163 -13.80 12.08 -1.58
C LEU A 163 -15.19 11.67 -2.13
N GLU A 164 -16.00 12.60 -2.64
CA GLU A 164 -17.34 12.29 -3.16
C GLU A 164 -17.30 11.26 -4.29
N PHE A 165 -16.30 11.32 -5.17
CA PHE A 165 -16.15 10.35 -6.26
C PHE A 165 -15.97 8.92 -5.74
N ILE A 166 -15.38 8.72 -4.56
CA ILE A 166 -15.25 7.40 -3.93
C ILE A 166 -16.63 6.88 -3.55
N ALA A 167 -17.47 7.72 -2.96
CA ALA A 167 -18.84 7.34 -2.61
C ALA A 167 -19.68 6.99 -3.85
N GLN A 168 -19.40 7.62 -5.00
CA GLN A 168 -20.06 7.33 -6.29
C GLN A 168 -19.66 6.00 -6.92
N MET A 169 -18.52 5.40 -6.56
CA MET A 169 -18.04 4.14 -7.17
C MET A 169 -18.95 2.98 -6.78
N PRO A 170 -19.79 2.43 -7.68
CA PRO A 170 -20.87 1.50 -7.30
C PRO A 170 -20.34 0.16 -6.79
N HIS A 171 -19.18 -0.29 -7.27
CA HIS A 171 -18.58 -1.59 -6.94
C HIS A 171 -17.85 -1.64 -5.60
N LEU A 172 -17.59 -0.48 -4.96
CA LEU A 172 -16.93 -0.46 -3.66
C LEU A 172 -17.85 -1.01 -2.58
N LYS A 173 -17.35 -2.05 -1.90
CA LYS A 173 -17.94 -2.74 -0.75
C LYS A 173 -17.42 -2.21 0.57
N ILE A 174 -16.24 -1.59 0.62
CA ILE A 174 -15.66 -1.08 1.86
C ILE A 174 -15.18 0.35 1.62
N ILE A 175 -15.70 1.30 2.39
CA ILE A 175 -15.30 2.71 2.32
C ILE A 175 -15.09 3.20 3.75
N SER A 176 -13.84 3.43 4.13
CA SER A 176 -13.51 3.99 5.43
C SER A 176 -12.72 5.27 5.27
N CYS A 177 -13.37 6.42 5.49
CA CYS A 177 -12.71 7.73 5.47
C CYS A 177 -12.72 8.34 6.87
N TRP A 178 -11.55 8.72 7.36
CA TRP A 178 -11.39 9.30 8.70
C TRP A 178 -11.07 10.78 8.57
N PHE A 179 -11.82 11.62 9.26
CA PHE A 179 -11.66 13.08 9.22
C PHE A 179 -11.24 13.63 10.59
N ASN A 180 -10.69 14.85 10.59
CA ASN A 180 -10.24 15.51 11.82
C ASN A 180 -11.40 15.94 12.73
N THR A 181 -12.62 16.09 12.19
CA THR A 181 -13.78 16.57 12.94
C THR A 181 -15.00 15.66 12.76
N GLN A 182 -15.86 15.62 13.78
CA GLN A 182 -17.13 14.89 13.71
C GLN A 182 -18.10 15.48 12.67
N LYS A 183 -18.00 16.79 12.39
CA LYS A 183 -18.81 17.44 11.35
C LYS A 183 -18.47 16.88 9.97
N GLN A 184 -17.19 16.84 9.62
CA GLN A 184 -16.74 16.28 8.33
C GLN A 184 -17.08 14.79 8.21
N LYS A 185 -16.94 14.04 9.31
CA LYS A 185 -17.38 12.64 9.33
C LYS A 185 -18.86 12.51 8.95
N LYS A 186 -19.75 13.27 9.61
CA LYS A 186 -21.19 13.27 9.31
C LYS A 186 -21.50 13.67 7.87
N GLU A 187 -20.84 14.70 7.36
CA GLU A 187 -20.99 15.14 5.97
C GLU A 187 -20.60 14.04 4.97
N PHE A 188 -19.50 13.32 5.23
CA PHE A 188 -19.13 12.18 4.40
C PHE A 188 -20.11 11.00 4.54
N ASP A 189 -20.60 10.73 5.74
CA ASP A 189 -21.64 9.70 5.97
C ASP A 189 -22.91 10.03 5.18
N GLU A 190 -23.30 11.31 5.10
CA GLU A 190 -24.43 11.80 4.27
C GLU A 190 -24.16 11.64 2.76
N LEU A 191 -22.94 11.91 2.28
CA LEU A 191 -22.53 11.64 0.90
C LEU A 191 -22.65 10.14 0.58
N CYS A 192 -22.15 9.28 1.45
CA CYS A 192 -22.29 7.82 1.31
C CYS A 192 -23.77 7.42 1.20
N LYS A 193 -24.63 7.91 2.09
CA LYS A 193 -26.08 7.64 2.03
C LYS A 193 -26.73 8.12 0.73
N LYS A 194 -26.38 9.31 0.25
CA LYS A 194 -26.85 9.87 -1.03
C LYS A 194 -26.57 8.94 -2.21
N TYR A 195 -25.44 8.22 -2.17
CA TYR A 195 -25.05 7.26 -3.22
C TYR A 195 -25.40 5.80 -2.89
N GLY A 196 -26.29 5.57 -1.91
CA GLY A 196 -26.78 4.23 -1.58
C GLY A 196 -25.74 3.34 -0.89
N LYS A 197 -24.69 3.92 -0.30
CA LYS A 197 -23.74 3.19 0.55
C LYS A 197 -24.35 3.07 1.95
N SER A 198 -24.57 1.85 2.43
CA SER A 198 -25.13 1.59 3.77
C SER A 198 -24.12 1.90 4.89
N GLU A 199 -24.62 2.13 6.10
CA GLU A 199 -23.79 2.39 7.30
C GLU A 199 -22.96 1.16 7.75
N GLU A 200 -23.17 -0.03 7.16
CA GLU A 200 -22.46 -1.29 7.48
C GLU A 200 -21.08 -1.44 6.80
N TYR A 201 -20.63 -0.45 6.04
CA TYR A 201 -19.32 -0.45 5.39
C TYR A 201 -18.22 0.10 6.33
N ILE A 202 -18.17 -0.52 7.50
CA ILE A 202 -17.60 -0.07 8.77
C ILE A 202 -16.08 0.17 8.74
N LEU A 203 -15.71 1.31 9.34
CA LEU A 203 -14.52 1.60 10.14
C LEU A 203 -13.59 0.40 10.41
N ILE A 204 -12.38 0.46 9.88
CA ILE A 204 -11.26 -0.31 10.41
C ILE A 204 -10.96 0.19 11.83
N ASN A 205 -11.69 -0.30 12.86
CA ASN A 205 -11.28 -0.42 14.28
C ASN A 205 -12.37 -0.82 15.30
N ASP A 206 -13.59 -1.23 14.93
CA ASP A 206 -14.49 -1.86 15.90
C ASP A 206 -14.28 -3.39 15.93
N LYS A 207 -14.14 -3.97 17.13
CA LYS A 207 -14.01 -5.43 17.34
C LYS A 207 -15.22 -6.22 16.79
N ASN A 208 -16.32 -5.53 16.48
CA ASN A 208 -17.55 -6.08 15.91
C ASN A 208 -17.72 -5.84 14.40
N SER A 209 -16.72 -5.25 13.71
CA SER A 209 -16.79 -5.07 12.26
C SER A 209 -16.84 -6.44 11.56
N PRO A 210 -17.63 -6.61 10.49
CA PRO A 210 -17.66 -7.86 9.73
C PRO A 210 -16.24 -8.23 9.30
N LYS A 211 -15.96 -9.54 9.25
CA LYS A 211 -14.65 -10.22 9.05
C LYS A 211 -13.86 -9.84 7.78
N PHE A 212 -14.12 -8.71 7.15
CA PHE A 212 -13.39 -8.27 5.99
C PHE A 212 -11.99 -7.81 6.39
N MET A 213 -11.04 -8.75 6.25
CA MET A 213 -9.72 -8.52 5.68
C MET A 213 -8.85 -7.58 6.53
N LYS A 214 -8.38 -8.10 7.68
CA LYS A 214 -7.35 -7.42 8.48
C LYS A 214 -6.03 -7.53 7.73
N ARG A 215 -5.15 -6.52 7.82
CA ARG A 215 -3.79 -6.56 7.22
C ARG A 215 -3.03 -7.88 7.47
N LYS A 216 -3.22 -8.49 8.65
CA LYS A 216 -2.62 -9.80 9.01
C LYS A 216 -3.06 -10.97 8.12
N ASP A 217 -4.20 -10.88 7.46
CA ASP A 217 -4.76 -11.92 6.60
C ASP A 217 -4.04 -11.97 5.24
N TYR A 218 -3.32 -10.90 4.89
CA TYR A 218 -2.53 -10.73 3.66
C TYR A 218 -1.03 -10.85 3.89
N ILE A 219 -0.59 -10.91 5.14
CA ILE A 219 0.78 -11.25 5.47
C ILE A 219 0.88 -12.78 5.40
N PRO A 220 1.71 -13.34 4.50
CA PRO A 220 1.88 -14.78 4.42
C PRO A 220 2.34 -15.33 5.78
N LYS A 221 1.71 -16.42 6.22
CA LYS A 221 2.11 -17.16 7.44
C LYS A 221 3.50 -17.78 7.27
#